data_AF-A0A397HCZ2-F1
#
_entry.id   AF-A0A397HCZ2-F1
#
_cell.length_a   1.000
_cell.length_b   1.000
_cell.length_c   1.000
_cell.angle_alpha   90.00
_cell.angle_beta   90.00
_cell.angle_gamma   90.00
#
_symmetry.space_group_name_H-M   'P 1'
#
loop_
_entity.id
_entity.type
_entity.pdbx_description
1 polymer ?
#
loop_
_entity_poly.entity_id
_entity_poly.type
_entity_poly.pdbx_seq_one_letter_code
_entity_poly.pdbx_strand_id
1 'polypeptide(L)'
;MFVYTDPEYLKNGYKREKASDIYSLGVLFWELSSGRFPFYNITSLEIMKKVTSGEREKPIKGTPLSFVNIYSCVWKHNPTHKPDIEIICNSLEKIDLENIYNSLENIEEFRII
;
A
#
# COMPACT_ATOMS: atom_id res chain seq x y z
N MET A 1 -14.62 -0.91 3.18
CA MET A 1 -14.19 -0.70 4.59
C MET A 1 -13.22 -1.79 5.06
N PHE A 2 -13.57 -3.08 4.98
CA PHE A 2 -12.73 -4.18 5.50
C PHE A 2 -11.29 -4.25 4.94
N VAL A 3 -11.04 -3.77 3.73
CA VAL A 3 -9.70 -3.83 3.13
C VAL A 3 -8.67 -2.97 3.85
N TYR A 4 -9.08 -1.80 4.35
CA TYR A 4 -8.22 -0.90 5.13
C TYR A 4 -8.17 -1.31 6.60
N THR A 5 -9.02 -2.24 7.05
CA THR A 5 -9.05 -2.64 8.46
C THR A 5 -7.92 -3.62 8.78
N ASP A 6 -7.23 -3.38 9.90
CA ASP A 6 -6.14 -4.23 10.40
C ASP A 6 -6.56 -5.72 10.43
N PRO A 7 -5.85 -6.62 9.73
CA PRO A 7 -6.26 -8.01 9.61
C PRO A 7 -6.29 -8.74 10.95
N GLU A 8 -5.42 -8.35 11.89
CA GLU A 8 -5.40 -8.94 13.22
C GLU A 8 -6.64 -8.51 14.03
N TYR A 9 -7.14 -7.29 13.80
CA TYR A 9 -8.36 -6.79 14.42
C TYR A 9 -9.57 -7.53 13.89
N LEU A 10 -9.60 -7.77 12.57
CA LEU A 10 -10.67 -8.56 11.94
C LEU A 10 -10.73 -10.00 12.44
N LYS A 11 -9.58 -10.58 12.84
CA LYS A 11 -9.51 -11.94 13.39
C LYS A 11 -9.91 -12.00 14.86
N ASN A 12 -9.29 -11.15 15.68
CA ASN A 12 -9.24 -11.35 17.13
C ASN A 12 -9.95 -10.24 17.92
N GLY A 13 -10.42 -9.18 17.26
CA GLY A 13 -11.27 -8.16 17.88
C GLY A 13 -10.59 -7.38 19.02
N TYR A 14 -9.33 -6.98 18.86
CA TYR A 14 -8.59 -6.22 19.89
C TYR A 14 -8.81 -4.71 19.80
N LYS A 15 -8.28 -3.93 20.75
CA LYS A 15 -8.32 -2.46 20.68
C LYS A 15 -7.38 -1.94 19.60
N ARG A 16 -7.92 -1.26 18.58
CA ARG A 16 -7.10 -0.61 17.55
C ARG A 16 -6.18 0.45 18.15
N GLU A 17 -4.94 0.46 17.66
CA GLU A 17 -3.90 1.41 18.05
C GLU A 17 -3.12 1.87 16.81
N LYS A 18 -1.99 2.58 17.00
CA LYS A 18 -1.17 3.14 15.91
C LYS A 18 -0.87 2.13 14.81
N ALA A 19 -0.55 0.87 15.15
CA ALA A 19 -0.26 -0.17 14.17
C ALA A 19 -1.44 -0.50 13.23
N SER A 20 -2.68 -0.24 13.64
CA SER A 20 -3.88 -0.37 12.80
C SER A 20 -4.04 0.79 11.82
N ASP A 21 -3.68 1.99 12.23
CA ASP A 21 -3.63 3.16 11.33
C ASP A 21 -2.50 2.99 10.30
N ILE A 22 -1.33 2.51 10.74
CA ILE A 22 -0.20 2.18 9.87
C ILE A 22 -0.62 1.15 8.81
N TYR A 23 -1.31 0.08 9.19
CA TYR A 23 -1.82 -0.87 8.21
C TYR A 23 -2.74 -0.21 7.16
N SER A 24 -3.68 0.63 7.63
CA SER A 24 -4.62 1.35 6.75
C SER A 24 -3.87 2.25 5.76
N LEU A 25 -2.81 2.91 6.22
CA LEU A 25 -1.94 3.77 5.40
C LEU A 25 -1.22 2.98 4.31
N GLY A 26 -0.76 1.76 4.59
CA GLY A 26 -0.14 0.91 3.57
C GLY A 26 -1.09 0.53 2.43
N VAL A 27 -2.35 0.25 2.76
CA VAL A 27 -3.39 0.00 1.76
C VAL A 27 -3.66 1.26 0.92
N LEU A 28 -3.71 2.44 1.56
CA LEU A 28 -3.86 3.73 0.87
C LEU A 28 -2.69 4.02 -0.07
N PHE A 29 -1.45 3.72 0.31
CA PHE A 29 -0.29 3.89 -0.57
C PHE A 29 -0.38 3.01 -1.82
N TRP A 30 -0.83 1.76 -1.68
CA TRP A 30 -1.06 0.92 -2.85
C TRP A 30 -2.17 1.48 -3.75
N GLU A 31 -3.27 1.94 -3.17
CA GLU A 31 -4.37 2.59 -3.90
C GLU A 31 -3.91 3.83 -4.66
N LEU A 32 -3.14 4.71 -4.03
CA LEU A 32 -2.54 5.89 -4.68
C LEU A 32 -1.61 5.50 -5.83
N SER A 33 -0.79 4.46 -5.64
CA SER A 33 0.12 3.98 -6.69
C SER A 33 -0.62 3.38 -7.90
N SER A 34 -1.80 2.79 -7.66
CA SER A 34 -2.55 2.07 -8.68
C SER A 34 -3.62 2.91 -9.37
N GLY A 35 -4.09 3.96 -8.70
CA GLY A 35 -5.28 4.72 -9.09
C GLY A 35 -6.56 3.89 -9.06
N ARG A 36 -6.58 2.77 -8.30
CA ARG A 36 -7.67 1.79 -8.30
C ARG A 36 -8.07 1.42 -6.87
N PHE A 37 -9.35 1.14 -6.68
CA PHE A 37 -9.84 0.60 -5.43
C PHE A 37 -9.22 -0.79 -5.14
N PRO A 38 -8.68 -1.00 -3.92
CA PRO A 38 -8.22 -2.30 -3.44
C PRO A 38 -9.31 -3.36 -3.52
N PHE A 39 -8.94 -4.58 -3.93
CA PHE A 39 -9.86 -5.70 -4.18
C PHE A 39 -11.17 -5.30 -4.88
N TYR A 40 -11.07 -4.64 -6.04
CA TYR A 40 -12.24 -4.22 -6.82
C TYR A 40 -13.16 -5.39 -7.20
N ASN A 41 -14.47 -5.15 -7.15
CA ASN A 41 -15.54 -6.06 -7.60
C ASN A 41 -15.60 -7.43 -6.89
N ILE A 42 -15.28 -7.48 -5.59
CA ILE A 42 -15.54 -8.64 -4.75
C ILE A 42 -16.34 -8.27 -3.49
N THR A 43 -16.97 -9.26 -2.87
CA THR A 43 -17.83 -9.06 -1.71
C THR A 43 -17.04 -8.72 -0.45
N SER A 44 -17.71 -8.09 0.52
CA SER A 44 -17.10 -7.80 1.83
C SER A 44 -16.57 -9.05 2.56
N LEU A 45 -17.26 -10.19 2.43
CA LEU A 45 -16.85 -11.46 3.03
C LEU A 45 -15.57 -12.00 2.36
N GLU A 46 -15.46 -11.88 1.04
CA GLU A 46 -14.25 -12.29 0.31
C GLU A 46 -13.06 -11.38 0.67
N ILE A 47 -13.28 -10.06 0.75
CA ILE A 47 -12.26 -9.11 1.21
C ILE A 47 -11.77 -9.52 2.59
N MET A 48 -12.67 -9.76 3.55
CA MET A 48 -12.30 -10.17 4.90
C MET A 48 -11.46 -11.46 4.88
N LYS A 49 -11.87 -12.48 4.12
CA LYS A 49 -11.10 -13.73 3.99
C LYS A 49 -9.70 -13.50 3.42
N LYS A 50 -9.58 -12.75 2.32
CA LYS A 50 -8.28 -12.41 1.70
C LYS A 50 -7.39 -11.59 2.64
N VAL A 51 -7.97 -10.58 3.29
CA VAL A 51 -7.25 -9.68 4.19
C VAL A 51 -6.68 -10.44 5.37
N THR A 52 -7.51 -11.29 5.99
CA THR A 52 -7.14 -12.13 7.14
C THR A 52 -6.21 -13.29 6.77
N SER A 53 -6.25 -13.83 5.55
CA SER A 53 -5.26 -14.83 5.08
C SER A 53 -3.90 -14.24 4.71
N GLY A 54 -3.78 -12.92 4.67
CA GLY A 54 -2.55 -12.22 4.29
C GLY A 54 -2.38 -12.01 2.78
N GLU A 55 -3.40 -12.33 1.97
CA GLU A 55 -3.38 -12.06 0.53
C GLU A 55 -3.47 -10.55 0.27
N ARG A 56 -2.59 -10.00 -0.57
CA ARG A 56 -2.60 -8.59 -0.99
C ARG A 56 -2.41 -8.46 -2.49
N GLU A 57 -2.72 -7.28 -2.99
CA GLU A 57 -2.59 -6.92 -4.38
C GLU A 57 -1.13 -6.97 -4.85
N LYS A 58 -0.97 -7.21 -6.15
CA LYS A 58 0.35 -7.20 -6.78
C LYS A 58 0.83 -5.76 -6.97
N PRO A 59 2.17 -5.53 -6.96
CA PRO A 59 2.72 -4.25 -7.35
C PRO A 59 2.30 -3.84 -8.77
N ILE A 60 2.12 -2.53 -8.99
CA ILE A 60 1.75 -1.97 -10.28
C ILE A 60 3.01 -1.62 -11.07
N LYS A 61 2.99 -1.93 -12.37
CA LYS A 61 4.09 -1.56 -13.27
C LYS A 61 4.22 -0.04 -13.34
N GLY A 62 5.43 0.47 -13.17
CA GLY A 62 5.71 1.91 -13.15
C GLY A 62 5.78 2.50 -11.74
N THR A 63 5.32 1.78 -10.71
CA THR A 63 5.52 2.22 -9.33
C THR A 63 7.00 2.04 -8.94
N PRO A 64 7.66 3.07 -8.38
CA PRO A 64 9.04 2.97 -7.93
C PRO A 64 9.23 1.83 -6.92
N LEU A 65 10.28 1.04 -7.08
CA LEU A 65 10.54 -0.10 -6.19
C LEU A 65 10.68 0.32 -4.72
N SER A 66 11.27 1.48 -4.47
CA SER A 66 11.33 2.08 -3.12
C SER A 66 9.94 2.27 -2.51
N PHE A 67 8.97 2.78 -3.28
CA PHE A 67 7.60 2.95 -2.82
C PHE A 67 6.88 1.61 -2.64
N VAL A 68 7.12 0.63 -3.53
CA VAL A 68 6.63 -0.75 -3.37
C VAL A 68 7.11 -1.38 -2.06
N ASN A 69 8.37 -1.19 -1.73
CA ASN A 69 8.94 -1.69 -0.48
C ASN A 69 8.30 -1.02 0.74
N ILE A 70 7.99 0.27 0.68
CA ILE A 70 7.33 0.98 1.78
C ILE A 70 5.94 0.39 2.04
N TYR A 71 5.02 0.41 1.07
CA TYR A 71 3.67 -0.05 1.34
C TYR A 71 3.62 -1.55 1.65
N SER A 72 4.56 -2.35 1.10
CA SER A 72 4.62 -3.78 1.37
C SER A 72 5.14 -4.13 2.78
N CYS A 73 5.97 -3.28 3.37
CA CYS A 73 6.40 -3.36 4.77
C CYS A 73 5.33 -2.84 5.74
N VAL A 74 4.53 -1.86 5.33
CA VAL A 74 3.54 -1.20 6.18
C VAL A 74 2.29 -2.06 6.39
N TRP A 75 1.81 -2.78 5.37
CA TRP A 75 0.61 -3.60 5.46
C TRP A 75 0.85 -5.05 5.93
N LYS A 76 1.94 -5.29 6.68
CA LYS A 76 2.27 -6.62 7.23
C LYS A 76 1.18 -7.11 8.18
N HIS A 77 1.01 -8.42 8.23
CA HIS A 77 -0.07 -9.04 8.99
C HIS A 77 0.10 -8.88 10.51
N ASN A 78 1.30 -9.15 11.03
CA ASN A 78 1.60 -8.97 12.44
C ASN A 78 1.81 -7.47 12.75
N PRO A 79 1.01 -6.88 13.67
CA PRO A 79 1.17 -5.49 14.10
C PRO A 79 2.58 -5.11 14.57
N THR A 80 3.31 -6.03 15.22
CA THR A 80 4.65 -5.74 15.77
C THR A 80 5.74 -5.62 14.70
N HIS A 81 5.46 -6.05 13.47
CA HIS A 81 6.40 -5.93 12.34
C HIS A 81 6.16 -4.66 11.51
N LYS A 82 5.14 -3.88 11.84
CA LYS A 82 4.83 -2.64 11.12
C LYS A 82 5.75 -1.54 11.63
N PRO A 83 6.39 -0.76 10.75
CA PRO A 83 7.28 0.32 11.16
C PRO A 83 6.50 1.48 11.78
N ASP A 84 7.17 2.26 12.63
CA ASP A 84 6.63 3.53 13.11
C ASP A 84 6.53 4.57 11.99
N ILE A 85 5.63 5.53 12.16
CA ILE A 85 5.37 6.56 11.15
C ILE A 85 6.62 7.36 10.78
N GLU A 86 7.53 7.59 11.73
CA GLU A 86 8.80 8.28 11.48
C GLU A 86 9.68 7.52 10.47
N ILE A 87 9.75 6.20 10.57
CA ILE A 87 10.50 5.36 9.63
C ILE A 87 9.85 5.42 8.23
N ILE A 88 8.52 5.45 8.18
CA ILE A 88 7.77 5.57 6.92
C ILE A 88 8.07 6.93 6.27
N CYS A 89 7.94 8.03 7.01
CA CYS A 89 8.25 9.39 6.53
C CYS A 89 9.68 9.49 6.01
N ASN A 90 10.67 9.04 6.80
CA ASN A 90 12.07 9.02 6.40
C ASN A 90 12.33 8.18 5.13
N SER A 91 11.54 7.12 4.91
CA SER A 91 11.63 6.30 3.70
C SER A 91 10.99 6.99 2.49
N LEU A 92 9.89 7.71 2.69
CA LEU A 92 9.21 8.49 1.65
C LEU A 92 10.10 9.64 1.14
N GLU A 93 10.79 10.34 2.03
CA GLU A 93 11.71 11.43 1.67
C GLU A 93 12.90 10.98 0.82
N LYS A 94 13.26 9.69 0.91
CA LYS A 94 14.37 9.09 0.15
C LYS A 94 13.94 8.50 -1.18
N ILE A 95 12.68 8.67 -1.58
CA ILE A 95 12.22 8.22 -2.89
C ILE A 95 12.79 9.16 -3.94
N ASP A 96 13.55 8.59 -4.86
CA ASP A 96 14.02 9.30 -6.04
C ASP A 96 12.87 9.51 -7.03
N LEU A 97 12.32 10.73 -7.00
CA LEU A 97 11.24 11.16 -7.90
C LEU A 97 11.76 11.71 -9.23
N GLU A 98 12.98 12.24 -9.27
CA GLU A 98 13.56 12.85 -10.49
C GLU A 98 13.66 11.81 -11.60
N ASN A 99 14.09 10.59 -11.28
CA ASN A 99 14.12 9.48 -12.23
C ASN A 99 12.74 9.13 -12.79
N ILE A 100 11.66 9.36 -12.03
CA ILE A 100 10.28 9.11 -12.48
C ILE A 100 9.85 10.22 -13.45
N TYR A 101 10.01 11.49 -13.07
CA TYR A 101 9.60 12.63 -13.90
C TYR A 101 10.35 12.63 -15.23
N ASN A 102 11.68 12.42 -15.20
CA ASN A 102 12.48 12.31 -16.41
C ASN A 102 11.99 11.15 -17.29
N SER A 103 11.60 10.01 -16.71
CA SER A 103 11.04 8.90 -17.50
C SER A 103 9.69 9.21 -18.14
N LEU A 104 8.86 10.05 -17.52
CA LEU A 104 7.56 10.46 -18.04
C LEU A 104 7.70 11.51 -19.15
N GLU A 105 8.58 12.49 -18.98
CA GLU A 105 8.90 13.49 -20.01
C GLU A 105 9.42 12.83 -21.30
N ASN A 106 10.28 11.81 -21.17
CA ASN A 106 10.74 11.01 -22.31
C ASN A 106 9.63 10.19 -23.01
N ILE A 107 8.48 9.96 -22.36
CA ILE A 107 7.33 9.26 -22.97
C ILE A 107 6.41 10.25 -23.69
N GLU A 108 6.26 11.48 -23.21
CA GLU A 108 5.44 12.51 -23.87
C GLU A 108 6.06 13.02 -25.18
N GLU A 109 7.38 12.98 -25.34
CA GLU A 109 8.06 13.32 -26.60
C GLU A 109 7.76 12.34 -27.77
N PHE A 110 7.18 11.15 -27.51
CA PHE A 110 6.78 10.19 -28.56
C PHE A 110 5.31 10.31 -29.03
N ARG A 111 4.57 11.34 -28.58
CA ARG A 111 3.17 11.56 -28.99
C ARG A 111 2.96 12.65 -30.06
N ILE A 112 4.03 13.15 -30.67
CA ILE A 112 3.95 14.01 -31.86
C ILE A 112 4.57 13.29 -33.06
N ILE A 113 3.82 12.34 -33.63
CA ILE A 113 3.90 11.96 -35.06
C ILE A 113 2.48 11.73 -35.55
#